data_AF-A0A1Z1UVI8-F1
#
_entry.id   AF-A0A1Z1UVI8-F1
#
_cell.length_a   1.000
_cell.length_b   1.000
_cell.length_c   1.000
_cell.angle_alpha   90.00
_cell.angle_beta   90.00
_cell.angle_gamma   90.00
#
_symmetry.space_group_name_H-M   'P 1'
#
loop_
_entity.id
_entity.type
_entity.pdbx_description
1 polymer ?
#
loop_
_entity_poly.entity_id
_entity_poly.type
_entity_poly.pdbx_seq_one_letter_code
_entity_poly.pdbx_strand_id
1 'polypeptide(L)'
;MGAREVRPEAITEVAEEVAEKIDVLLERATDTVLGAPQPGSDAWQQAWAARDTDAGRAALANRTRIKAAIAQAAGVDPGPELERARRAGIVTDDPTAEPPPERAKRRRRPGDEDQLSMW
;
A
#
# COMPACT_ATOMS: atom_id res chain seq x y z
N MET A 1 33.74 24.90 19.01
CA MET A 1 33.86 24.17 17.73
C MET A 1 32.88 24.79 16.77
N GLY A 2 33.34 25.41 15.68
CA GLY A 2 32.46 25.96 14.65
C GLY A 2 31.75 24.82 13.90
N ALA A 3 30.45 24.95 13.68
CA ALA A 3 29.72 24.00 12.84
C ALA A 3 30.34 24.02 11.44
N ARG A 4 30.75 22.86 10.94
CA ARG A 4 31.22 22.73 9.56
C ARG A 4 30.05 23.01 8.63
N GLU A 5 30.21 23.99 7.75
CA GLU A 5 29.20 24.32 6.75
C GLU A 5 29.01 23.12 5.81
N VAL A 6 27.77 22.62 5.72
CA VAL A 6 27.40 21.50 4.84
C VAL A 6 26.91 22.09 3.54
N ARG A 7 27.50 21.62 2.42
CA ARG A 7 27.06 22.03 1.08
C ARG A 7 25.64 21.53 0.81
N PRO A 8 24.71 22.37 0.31
CA PRO A 8 23.35 21.96 -0.02
C PRO A 8 23.27 20.76 -0.97
N GLU A 9 24.21 20.65 -1.91
CA GLU A 9 24.26 19.56 -2.89
C GLU A 9 24.52 18.21 -2.21
N ALA A 10 25.36 18.19 -1.17
CA ALA A 10 25.64 16.97 -0.40
C ALA A 10 24.42 16.50 0.39
N ILE A 11 23.57 17.43 0.85
CA ILE A 11 22.30 17.08 1.51
C ILE A 11 21.35 16.43 0.50
N THR A 12 21.29 16.96 -0.72
CA THR A 12 20.42 16.45 -1.78
C THR A 12 20.84 15.04 -2.20
N GLU A 13 22.14 14.82 -2.44
CA GLU A 13 22.70 13.50 -2.78
C GLU A 13 22.38 12.44 -1.71
N VAL A 14 22.58 12.77 -0.44
CA VAL A 14 22.27 11.84 0.66
C VAL A 14 20.75 11.64 0.79
N ALA A 15 19.93 12.65 0.52
CA ALA A 15 18.47 12.52 0.55
C ALA A 15 17.97 11.56 -0.55
N GLU A 16 18.58 11.60 -1.75
CA GLU A 16 18.30 10.66 -2.82
C GLU A 16 18.66 9.22 -2.41
N GLU A 17 19.84 9.01 -1.80
CA GLU A 17 20.24 7.69 -1.29
C GLU A 17 19.25 7.15 -0.22
N VAL A 18 18.78 8.04 0.66
CA VAL A 18 17.77 7.68 1.67
C VAL A 18 16.44 7.31 1.01
N ALA A 19 16.00 8.05 0.00
CA ALA A 19 14.77 7.76 -0.73
C ALA A 19 14.84 6.39 -1.43
N GLU A 20 15.97 6.04 -2.05
CA GLU A 20 16.19 4.72 -2.65
C GLU A 20 16.10 3.59 -1.62
N LYS A 21 16.68 3.78 -0.43
CA LYS A 21 16.59 2.78 0.65
C LYS A 21 15.16 2.60 1.15
N ILE A 22 14.39 3.69 1.25
CA ILE A 22 12.97 3.63 1.61
C ILE A 22 12.19 2.84 0.56
N ASP A 23 12.45 3.08 -0.73
CA ASP A 23 11.80 2.34 -1.81
C ASP A 23 12.08 0.83 -1.73
N VAL A 24 13.33 0.43 -1.51
CA VAL A 24 13.72 -0.99 -1.31
C VAL A 24 13.02 -1.60 -0.10
N LEU A 25 12.89 -0.86 1.00
CA LEU A 25 12.18 -1.36 2.19
C LEU A 25 10.68 -1.52 1.92
N LEU A 26 10.06 -0.61 1.18
CA LEU A 26 8.66 -0.70 0.78
C LEU A 26 8.40 -1.88 -0.16
N GLU A 27 9.29 -2.15 -1.11
CA GLU A 27 9.23 -3.34 -1.97
C GLU A 27 9.25 -4.63 -1.14
N ARG A 28 10.19 -4.75 -0.20
CA ARG A 28 10.31 -5.92 0.68
C ARG A 28 9.10 -6.09 1.60
N ALA A 29 8.58 -4.99 2.16
CA ALA A 29 7.38 -5.02 2.98
C ALA A 29 6.16 -5.48 2.16
N THR A 30 6.04 -4.99 0.92
CA THR A 30 4.96 -5.38 0.00
C THR A 30 5.04 -6.86 -0.35
N ASP A 31 6.24 -7.37 -0.66
CA ASP A 31 6.46 -8.78 -0.95
C ASP A 31 6.13 -9.67 0.25
N THR A 32 6.43 -9.21 1.47
CA THR A 32 6.07 -9.90 2.72
C THR A 32 4.56 -9.96 2.89
N VAL A 33 3.85 -8.84 2.69
CA VAL A 33 2.39 -8.77 2.79
C VAL A 33 1.69 -9.65 1.75
N LEU A 34 2.23 -9.70 0.53
CA LEU A 34 1.69 -10.48 -0.57
C LEU A 34 2.06 -11.96 -0.53
N GLY A 35 3.00 -12.37 0.32
CA GLY A 35 3.58 -13.71 0.28
C GLY A 35 4.22 -13.98 -1.08
N ALA A 36 4.97 -13.01 -1.62
CA ALA A 36 5.59 -13.12 -2.93
C ALA A 36 6.46 -14.37 -3.02
N PRO A 37 6.41 -15.11 -4.14
CA PRO A 37 7.17 -16.35 -4.28
C PRO A 37 8.67 -16.05 -4.27
N GLN A 38 9.44 -16.95 -3.66
CA GLN A 38 10.89 -16.82 -3.60
C GLN A 38 11.48 -16.72 -5.01
N PRO A 39 12.34 -15.72 -5.30
CA PRO A 39 13.00 -15.62 -6.60
C PRO A 39 13.68 -16.92 -7.01
N GLY A 40 13.47 -17.32 -8.27
CA GLY A 40 14.01 -18.57 -8.83
C GLY A 40 13.18 -19.83 -8.56
N SER A 41 12.21 -19.80 -7.64
CA SER A 41 11.27 -20.92 -7.44
C SER A 41 10.33 -21.11 -8.64
N ASP A 42 9.74 -22.30 -8.78
CA ASP A 42 8.76 -22.59 -9.84
C ASP A 42 7.56 -21.64 -9.79
N ALA A 43 7.07 -21.33 -8.58
CA ALA A 43 5.99 -20.37 -8.37
C ALA A 43 6.37 -18.96 -8.86
N TRP A 44 7.62 -18.54 -8.64
CA TRP A 44 8.12 -17.27 -9.15
C TRP A 44 8.21 -17.26 -10.68
N GLN A 45 8.70 -18.35 -11.28
CA GLN A 45 8.77 -18.47 -12.74
C GLN A 45 7.39 -18.45 -13.40
N GLN A 46 6.41 -19.13 -12.80
CA GLN A 46 5.02 -19.11 -13.27
C GLN A 46 4.40 -17.72 -13.17
N ALA A 47 4.56 -17.05 -12.01
CA ALA A 47 4.09 -15.68 -11.83
C ALA A 47 4.73 -14.71 -12.84
N TRP A 48 6.04 -14.87 -13.09
CA TRP A 48 6.77 -14.08 -14.08
C TRP A 48 6.26 -14.32 -15.50
N ALA A 49 6.07 -15.58 -15.90
CA ALA A 49 5.54 -15.93 -17.22
C ALA A 49 4.11 -15.40 -17.43
N ALA A 50 3.32 -15.32 -16.37
CA ALA A 50 1.93 -14.83 -16.41
C ALA A 50 1.80 -13.30 -16.30
N ARG A 51 2.88 -12.54 -16.11
CA ARG A 51 2.84 -11.10 -15.79
C ARG A 51 2.10 -10.25 -16.85
N ASP A 52 2.20 -10.65 -18.11
CA ASP A 52 1.65 -9.92 -19.26
C ASP A 52 0.22 -10.37 -19.60
N THR A 53 -0.38 -11.23 -18.78
CA THR A 53 -1.82 -11.55 -18.85
C THR A 53 -2.65 -10.50 -18.12
N ASP A 54 -3.97 -10.50 -18.30
CA ASP A 54 -4.88 -9.61 -17.53
C ASP A 54 -4.76 -9.85 -16.03
N ALA A 55 -4.63 -11.11 -15.60
CA ALA A 55 -4.44 -11.46 -14.20
C ALA A 55 -3.09 -10.92 -13.67
N GLY A 56 -2.02 -11.01 -14.47
CA GLY A 56 -0.70 -10.47 -14.13
C GLY A 56 -0.71 -8.95 -14.00
N ARG A 57 -1.37 -8.24 -14.93
CA ARG A 57 -1.57 -6.79 -14.85
C ARG A 57 -2.40 -6.38 -13.64
N ALA A 58 -3.49 -7.10 -13.35
CA ALA A 58 -4.31 -6.84 -12.17
C ALA A 58 -3.52 -7.08 -10.87
N ALA A 59 -2.68 -8.11 -10.81
CA ALA A 59 -1.80 -8.38 -9.69
C ALA A 59 -0.75 -7.27 -9.50
N LEU A 60 -0.16 -6.77 -10.59
CA LEU A 60 0.77 -5.64 -10.56
C LEU A 60 0.08 -4.37 -10.03
N ALA A 61 -1.12 -4.06 -10.52
CA ALA A 61 -1.92 -2.93 -10.03
C ALA A 61 -2.26 -3.05 -8.55
N ASN A 62 -2.60 -4.26 -8.08
CA ASN A 62 -2.84 -4.53 -6.66
C ASN A 62 -1.56 -4.34 -5.83
N ARG A 63 -0.41 -4.84 -6.30
CA ARG A 63 0.90 -4.66 -5.65
C ARG A 63 1.24 -3.19 -5.47
N THR A 64 1.05 -2.36 -6.49
CA THR A 64 1.25 -0.91 -6.41
C THR A 64 0.34 -0.25 -5.37
N ARG A 65 -0.95 -0.61 -5.33
CA ARG A 65 -1.90 -0.06 -4.33
C ARG A 65 -1.49 -0.42 -2.91
N ILE A 66 -1.04 -1.66 -2.68
CA ILE A 66 -0.56 -2.11 -1.37
C ILE A 66 0.72 -1.38 -0.98
N LYS A 67 1.70 -1.23 -1.88
CA LYS A 67 2.92 -0.45 -1.64
C LYS A 67 2.59 0.99 -1.23
N ALA A 68 1.66 1.64 -1.94
CA ALA A 68 1.20 2.98 -1.61
C ALA A 68 0.49 3.06 -0.24
N ALA A 69 -0.33 2.07 0.11
CA ALA A 69 -0.99 1.98 1.40
C ALA A 69 0.02 1.79 2.56
N ILE A 70 1.06 0.97 2.35
CA ILE A 70 2.14 0.77 3.32
C ILE A 70 2.93 2.08 3.51
N ALA A 71 3.28 2.76 2.41
CA ALA A 71 3.99 4.04 2.46
C ALA A 71 3.19 5.07 3.28
N GLN A 72 1.89 5.22 2.98
CA GLN A 72 1.01 6.12 3.73
C GLN A 72 0.94 5.76 5.22
N ALA A 73 0.79 4.47 5.56
CA ALA A 73 0.76 4.01 6.94
C ALA A 73 2.10 4.24 7.68
N ALA A 74 3.22 4.25 6.95
CA ALA A 74 4.56 4.52 7.47
C ALA A 74 4.92 6.02 7.51
N GLY A 75 4.03 6.92 7.07
CA GLY A 75 4.30 8.36 6.99
C GLY A 75 5.24 8.76 5.83
N VAL A 76 5.39 7.88 4.82
CA VAL A 76 6.13 8.15 3.59
C VAL A 76 5.15 8.59 2.51
N ASP A 77 5.48 9.62 1.74
CA ASP A 77 4.65 10.10 0.63
C ASP A 77 4.54 9.02 -0.48
N PRO A 78 3.33 8.50 -0.78
CA PRO A 78 3.13 7.55 -1.87
C PRO A 78 3.01 8.23 -3.24
N GLY A 79 2.93 9.56 -3.30
CA GLY A 79 2.68 10.34 -4.51
C GLY A 79 3.60 10.01 -5.69
N PRO A 80 4.93 9.97 -5.51
CA PRO A 80 5.86 9.63 -6.57
C PRO A 80 5.63 8.24 -7.17
N GLU A 81 5.31 7.25 -6.34
CA GLU A 81 5.05 5.88 -6.78
C GLU A 81 3.74 5.79 -7.58
N LEU A 82 2.66 6.38 -7.06
CA LEU A 82 1.36 6.40 -7.72
C LEU A 82 1.44 7.13 -9.06
N GLU A 83 2.18 8.24 -9.11
CA GLU A 83 2.38 9.00 -10.34
C GLU A 83 3.16 8.20 -11.39
N ARG A 84 4.23 7.50 -10.99
CA ARG A 84 4.94 6.56 -11.89
C ARG A 84 4.00 5.47 -12.41
N ALA A 85 3.17 4.90 -11.54
CA ALA A 85 2.25 3.84 -11.89
C ALA A 85 1.14 4.30 -12.86
N ARG A 86 0.59 5.51 -12.67
CA ARG A 86 -0.36 6.13 -13.62
C ARG A 86 0.28 6.32 -14.98
N ARG A 87 1.48 6.88 -15.03
CA ARG A 87 2.23 7.08 -16.28
C ARG A 87 2.52 5.77 -17.02
N ALA A 88 2.73 4.69 -16.27
CA ALA A 88 2.92 3.35 -16.81
C ALA A 88 1.60 2.62 -17.15
N GLY A 89 0.43 3.21 -16.90
CA GLY A 89 -0.87 2.58 -17.11
C GLY A 89 -1.15 1.41 -16.15
N ILE A 90 -0.41 1.31 -15.05
CA ILE A 90 -0.55 0.23 -14.05
C ILE A 90 -1.77 0.47 -13.16
N VAL A 91 -1.99 1.73 -12.75
CA VAL A 91 -3.14 2.13 -11.95
C VAL A 91 -3.90 3.21 -12.72
N THR A 92 -5.21 3.01 -12.87
CA THR A 92 -6.14 4.04 -13.31
C THR A 92 -6.78 4.69 -12.10
N ASP A 93 -7.16 5.97 -12.19
CA ASP A 93 -7.86 6.70 -11.13
C ASP A 93 -9.31 6.21 -10.90
N ASP A 94 -9.64 4.98 -11.31
CA ASP A 94 -11.00 4.45 -11.27
C ASP A 94 -11.43 4.22 -9.80
N PRO A 95 -12.41 4.98 -9.28
CA PRO A 95 -12.84 4.88 -7.90
C PRO A 95 -13.83 3.72 -7.77
N THR A 96 -13.36 2.50 -7.94
CA THR A 96 -14.16 1.30 -7.65
C THR A 96 -13.40 0.40 -6.68
N ALA A 97 -13.16 0.93 -5.48
CA ALA A 97 -13.12 0.10 -4.29
C ALA A 97 -14.35 0.48 -3.47
N GLU A 98 -15.40 -0.34 -3.54
CA GLU A 98 -16.47 -0.27 -2.55
C GLU A 98 -15.83 -0.28 -1.15
N PRO A 99 -16.18 0.66 -0.26
CA PRO A 99 -15.67 0.63 1.11
C PRO A 99 -16.05 -0.72 1.75
N PRO A 100 -15.15 -1.37 2.51
CA PRO A 100 -15.51 -2.56 3.27
C PRO A 100 -16.73 -2.23 4.14
N PRO A 101 -17.73 -3.12 4.26
CA PRO A 101 -18.89 -2.84 5.11
C PRO A 101 -18.37 -2.58 6.52
N GLU A 102 -18.54 -1.34 6.99
CA GLU A 102 -18.24 -0.95 8.35
C GLU A 102 -18.90 -1.96 9.27
N ARG A 103 -18.07 -2.65 10.06
CA ARG A 103 -18.49 -3.61 11.08
C ARG A 103 -19.68 -3.00 11.83
N ALA A 104 -20.86 -3.56 11.59
CA ALA A 104 -22.09 -3.18 12.25
C ALA A 104 -21.83 -3.19 13.76
N LYS A 105 -21.65 -1.98 14.34
CA LYS A 105 -21.53 -1.80 15.77
C LYS A 105 -22.83 -2.29 16.37
N ARG A 106 -22.74 -3.50 16.92
CA ARG A 106 -23.71 -4.21 17.75
C ARG A 106 -24.46 -3.21 18.63
N ARG A 107 -25.63 -2.77 18.17
CA ARG A 107 -26.55 -1.92 18.92
C ARG A 107 -27.06 -2.77 20.08
N ARG A 108 -26.44 -2.60 21.26
CA ARG A 108 -27.03 -3.07 22.52
C ARG A 108 -28.41 -2.40 22.61
N ARG A 109 -29.48 -3.19 22.65
CA ARG A 109 -30.80 -2.73 23.10
C ARG A 109 -30.80 -2.77 24.63
N PRO A 110 -31.01 -1.63 25.31
CA PRO A 110 -31.57 -1.63 26.65
C PRO A 110 -32.97 -1.01 26.63
N GLY A 111 -33.92 -1.63 27.32
CA GLY A 111 -35.26 -1.07 27.56
C GLY A 111 -36.37 -2.01 27.16
N ASP A 112 -36.66 -2.99 28.02
CA ASP A 112 -37.94 -3.68 28.07
C ASP A 112 -38.55 -3.29 29.43
N GLU A 113 -39.21 -2.13 29.47
CA GLU A 113 -39.89 -1.57 30.65
C GLU A 113 -41.35 -1.18 30.32
N ASP A 114 -41.98 -1.82 29.33
CA ASP A 114 -43.41 -1.62 29.02
C ASP A 114 -44.25 -2.88 29.36
N GLN A 115 -44.03 -3.45 30.55
CA GLN A 115 -44.93 -4.46 31.14
C GLN A 115 -45.83 -3.89 32.25
N LEU A 116 -46.42 -2.71 32.04
CA LEU A 116 -47.47 -2.17 32.89
C LEU A 116 -48.51 -1.43 32.05
N SER A 117 -49.49 -2.16 31.54
CA SER A 117 -50.92 -1.75 31.44
C SER A 117 -51.65 -2.62 30.42
N MET A 118 -52.34 -3.66 30.90
CA MET A 118 -53.68 -3.99 30.40
C MET A 118 -54.37 -4.97 31.36
N TRP A 119 -55.49 -4.46 31.91
CA TRP A 119 -56.56 -5.11 32.70
C TRP A 119 -56.33 -5.26 34.20
#